data_AF-A0A0C5BWD2-F1
#
_entry.id   AF-A0A0C5BWD2-F1
#
_cell.length_a   1.000
_cell.length_b   1.000
_cell.length_c   1.000
_cell.angle_alpha   90.00
_cell.angle_beta   90.00
_cell.angle_gamma   90.00
#
_symmetry.space_group_name_H-M   'P 1'
#
loop_
_entity.id
_entity.type
_entity.pdbx_description
1 polymer ?
#
loop_
_entity_poly.entity_id
_entity_poly.type
_entity_poly.pdbx_seq_one_letter_code
_entity_poly.pdbx_strand_id
1 'polypeptide(L)'
;MVKWMLYPKFSKGSLVISIVLVIVLTITIPELLSLNEIDKIYLENEIKCDINKIQSNIEYNSKKNSYLNLDYSNCDFEGIVINKIDLEFGNMKFANLENAQISNANLKNTNFFRANLYNANLENSDLTNSNLERVNIENANLKNSKLNGAYFYGVNFNNVTLYNASFYKAHLAGSNFTNVDLNGVNFTDAIFYVENLGETIFKNCTGFERCE
;
A
#
# COMPACT_ATOMS: atom_id res chain seq x y z
N MET A 1 17.01 -25.10 20.16
CA MET A 1 16.31 -24.43 21.29
C MET A 1 16.35 -22.95 21.01
N VAL A 2 15.28 -22.40 20.44
CA VAL A 2 15.32 -21.07 19.83
C VAL A 2 15.09 -20.00 20.91
N LYS A 3 15.92 -18.97 20.91
CA LYS A 3 16.19 -18.00 21.99
C LYS A 3 15.04 -17.02 22.30
N TRP A 4 13.84 -17.22 21.74
CA TRP A 4 12.71 -16.28 21.77
C TRP A 4 11.93 -16.29 23.10
N MET A 5 12.13 -17.32 23.95
CA MET A 5 11.46 -17.44 25.26
C MET A 5 11.87 -16.36 26.29
N LEU A 6 12.73 -15.41 25.95
CA LEU A 6 13.26 -14.40 26.89
C LEU A 6 12.70 -12.99 26.72
N TYR A 7 11.71 -12.74 25.87
CA TYR A 7 11.14 -11.39 25.78
C TYR A 7 9.82 -11.28 26.55
N PRO A 8 9.81 -10.56 27.69
CA PRO A 8 8.64 -10.43 28.54
C PRO A 8 7.68 -9.39 27.95
N LYS A 9 6.41 -9.78 27.81
CA LYS A 9 5.21 -8.90 27.77
C LYS A 9 5.37 -7.62 26.92
N PHE A 10 5.25 -7.75 25.61
CA PHE A 10 5.10 -6.59 24.73
C PHE A 10 3.67 -6.04 24.80
N SER A 11 3.56 -4.76 25.16
CA SER A 11 2.31 -4.03 25.29
C SER A 11 1.70 -3.69 23.94
N LYS A 12 0.47 -4.18 23.74
CA LYS A 12 -0.62 -3.73 22.84
C LYS A 12 -0.24 -2.79 21.68
N GLY A 13 -0.22 -3.35 20.47
CA GLY A 13 -1.09 -2.83 19.39
C GLY A 13 -0.45 -2.18 18.15
N SER A 14 0.84 -1.81 18.15
CA SER A 14 1.45 -1.14 16.97
C SER A 14 2.92 -1.50 16.75
N LEU A 15 3.69 -1.67 17.83
CA LEU A 15 5.11 -2.05 17.73
C LEU A 15 5.32 -3.52 17.32
N VAL A 16 4.36 -4.39 17.66
CA VAL A 16 4.45 -5.85 17.44
C VAL A 16 4.28 -6.20 15.96
N ILE A 17 3.39 -5.53 15.23
CA ILE A 17 3.15 -5.76 13.78
C ILE A 17 4.36 -5.32 12.95
N SER A 18 4.98 -4.18 13.31
CA SER A 18 6.21 -3.70 12.66
C SER A 18 7.38 -4.67 12.86
N ILE A 19 7.48 -5.29 14.04
CA ILE A 19 8.52 -6.29 14.33
C ILE A 19 8.22 -7.61 13.63
N VAL A 20 6.96 -8.08 13.62
CA VAL A 20 6.59 -9.38 13.01
C VAL A 20 6.74 -9.37 11.48
N LEU A 21 6.47 -8.27 10.77
CA LEU A 21 6.70 -8.24 9.31
C LEU A 21 8.14 -7.91 8.92
N VAL A 22 8.87 -7.09 9.70
CA VAL A 22 10.33 -7.02 9.58
C VAL A 22 10.89 -8.43 9.79
N ILE A 23 10.38 -9.19 10.75
CA ILE A 23 10.70 -10.60 10.96
C ILE A 23 10.31 -11.44 9.74
N VAL A 24 9.14 -11.30 9.09
CA VAL A 24 8.81 -12.06 7.85
C VAL A 24 9.73 -11.70 6.67
N LEU A 25 10.24 -10.47 6.60
CA LEU A 25 11.16 -9.99 5.55
C LEU A 25 12.65 -10.18 5.90
N THR A 26 12.99 -10.47 7.17
CA THR A 26 14.37 -10.71 7.66
C THR A 26 14.61 -12.14 8.15
N ILE A 27 13.55 -12.92 8.35
CA ILE A 27 13.60 -14.37 8.56
C ILE A 27 14.15 -14.97 7.28
N THR A 28 15.22 -15.72 7.44
CA THR A 28 15.74 -16.53 6.36
C THR A 28 14.79 -17.71 6.12
N ILE A 29 14.70 -18.18 4.88
CA ILE A 29 13.84 -19.31 4.48
C ILE A 29 13.93 -20.52 5.44
N PRO A 30 15.11 -20.92 5.94
CA PRO A 30 15.23 -22.01 6.90
C PRO A 30 14.50 -21.75 8.22
N GLU A 31 14.50 -20.52 8.71
CA GLU A 31 13.86 -20.14 9.97
C GLU A 31 12.33 -20.19 9.84
N LEU A 32 11.75 -19.72 8.72
CA LEU A 32 10.29 -19.80 8.50
C LEU A 32 9.81 -21.24 8.29
N LEU A 33 10.57 -22.05 7.55
CA LEU A 33 10.27 -23.47 7.32
C LEU A 33 10.40 -24.30 8.61
N SER A 34 11.16 -23.80 9.60
CA SER A 34 11.36 -24.46 10.88
C SER A 34 10.31 -24.11 11.95
N LEU A 35 9.37 -23.21 11.64
CA LEU A 35 8.29 -22.85 12.57
C LEU A 35 7.42 -24.07 12.88
N ASN A 36 7.18 -24.31 14.17
CA ASN A 36 6.21 -25.31 14.59
C ASN A 36 4.78 -24.78 14.38
N GLU A 37 3.78 -25.67 14.45
CA GLU A 37 2.38 -25.31 14.22
C GLU A 37 1.85 -24.25 15.19
N ILE A 38 2.37 -24.19 16.43
CA ILE A 38 1.94 -23.18 17.42
C ILE A 38 2.45 -21.79 17.03
N ASP A 39 3.71 -21.67 16.60
CA ASP A 39 4.30 -20.40 16.16
C ASP A 39 3.63 -19.89 14.87
N LYS A 40 3.24 -20.80 13.97
CA LYS A 40 2.45 -20.46 12.78
C LYS A 40 1.08 -19.89 13.18
N ILE A 41 0.34 -20.59 14.04
CA ILE A 41 -0.98 -20.14 14.52
C ILE A 41 -0.85 -18.78 15.24
N TYR A 42 0.21 -18.56 16.02
CA TYR A 42 0.45 -17.28 16.66
C TYR A 42 0.64 -16.15 15.63
N LEU A 43 1.50 -16.37 14.62
CA LEU A 43 1.72 -15.42 13.53
C LEU A 43 0.45 -15.16 12.71
N GLU A 44 -0.31 -16.19 12.37
CA GLU A 44 -1.59 -16.04 11.65
C GLU A 44 -2.60 -15.21 12.43
N ASN A 45 -2.70 -15.41 13.74
CA ASN A 45 -3.62 -14.65 14.58
C ASN A 45 -3.21 -13.18 14.75
N GLU A 46 -1.91 -12.88 14.76
CA GLU A 46 -1.40 -11.52 14.92
C GLU A 46 -1.45 -10.72 13.61
N ILE A 47 -1.05 -11.31 12.49
CA ILE A 47 -0.97 -10.62 11.18
C ILE A 47 -2.29 -10.75 10.40
N LYS A 48 -3.23 -11.59 10.88
CA LYS A 48 -4.44 -12.03 10.17
C LYS A 48 -4.16 -12.30 8.68
N CYS A 49 -3.05 -12.97 8.42
CA CYS A 49 -2.51 -13.23 7.10
C CYS A 49 -2.25 -14.73 7.00
N ASP A 50 -2.69 -15.35 5.92
CA ASP A 50 -2.48 -16.78 5.69
C ASP A 50 -0.99 -17.08 5.60
N ILE A 51 -0.46 -17.83 6.58
CA ILE A 51 0.98 -18.09 6.67
C ILE A 51 1.46 -18.94 5.49
N ASN A 52 0.58 -19.73 4.87
CA ASN A 52 0.92 -20.54 3.72
C ASN A 52 1.15 -19.67 2.48
N LYS A 53 0.45 -18.52 2.36
CA LYS A 53 0.76 -17.51 1.33
C LYS A 53 2.14 -16.91 1.56
N ILE A 54 2.46 -16.56 2.81
CA ILE A 54 3.77 -16.03 3.17
C ILE A 54 4.88 -17.04 2.86
N GLN A 55 4.69 -18.32 3.21
CA GLN A 55 5.62 -19.41 2.90
C GLN A 55 5.79 -19.58 1.39
N SER A 56 4.69 -19.61 0.63
CA SER A 56 4.72 -19.73 -0.84
C SER A 56 5.46 -18.57 -1.50
N ASN A 57 5.26 -17.34 -1.00
CA ASN A 57 5.98 -16.15 -1.45
C ASN A 57 7.49 -16.33 -1.26
N ILE A 58 7.92 -16.82 -0.09
CA ILE A 58 9.33 -17.03 0.24
C ILE A 58 9.97 -18.15 -0.59
N GLU A 59 9.26 -19.27 -0.81
CA GLU A 59 9.71 -20.35 -1.68
C GLU A 59 9.84 -19.92 -3.15
N TYR A 60 8.92 -19.07 -3.62
CA TYR A 60 8.98 -18.49 -4.96
C TYR A 60 10.20 -17.57 -5.11
N ASN A 61 10.44 -16.72 -4.11
CA ASN A 61 11.53 -15.72 -4.15
C ASN A 61 12.92 -16.35 -4.09
N SER A 62 13.11 -17.44 -3.31
CA SER A 62 14.41 -18.16 -3.30
C SER A 62 14.78 -18.76 -4.63
N LYS A 63 13.78 -19.28 -5.35
CA LYS A 63 14.03 -20.00 -6.60
C LYS A 63 14.27 -19.05 -7.77
N LYS A 64 13.81 -17.80 -7.69
CA LYS A 64 13.84 -16.85 -8.82
C LYS A 64 14.69 -15.59 -8.62
N ASN A 65 15.31 -15.35 -7.45
CA ASN A 65 16.01 -14.08 -7.15
C ASN A 65 15.15 -12.84 -7.49
N SER A 66 13.84 -12.94 -7.25
CA SER A 66 12.87 -12.00 -7.78
C SER A 66 11.68 -11.92 -6.84
N TYR A 67 11.45 -10.75 -6.24
CA TYR A 67 10.34 -10.48 -5.31
C TYR A 67 9.00 -10.23 -6.02
N LEU A 68 8.82 -10.75 -7.24
CA LEU A 68 7.64 -10.49 -8.07
C LEU A 68 6.47 -11.39 -7.64
N ASN A 69 5.26 -10.81 -7.52
CA ASN A 69 4.00 -11.52 -7.24
C ASN A 69 3.83 -12.05 -5.81
N LEU A 70 4.26 -11.28 -4.81
CA LEU A 70 3.95 -11.60 -3.42
C LEU A 70 2.45 -11.50 -3.17
N ASP A 71 1.82 -12.59 -2.74
CA ASP A 71 0.41 -12.57 -2.35
C ASP A 71 0.26 -12.26 -0.85
N TYR A 72 -0.25 -11.07 -0.57
CA TYR A 72 -0.63 -10.59 0.75
C TYR A 72 -2.12 -10.19 0.79
N SER A 73 -2.93 -10.78 -0.08
CA SER A 73 -4.36 -10.51 -0.13
C SER A 73 -5.05 -10.92 1.18
N ASN A 74 -5.92 -10.03 1.68
CA ASN A 74 -6.68 -10.15 2.93
C ASN A 74 -5.84 -10.08 4.22
N CYS A 75 -4.56 -9.73 4.14
CA CYS A 75 -3.71 -9.62 5.32
C CYS A 75 -3.98 -8.32 6.10
N ASP A 76 -3.77 -8.35 7.41
CA ASP A 76 -3.91 -7.20 8.30
C ASP A 76 -2.55 -6.62 8.66
N PHE A 77 -2.27 -5.46 8.09
CA PHE A 77 -1.05 -4.68 8.26
C PHE A 77 -1.35 -3.29 8.83
N GLU A 78 -2.40 -3.18 9.65
CA GLU A 78 -2.72 -1.93 10.33
C GLU A 78 -1.50 -1.37 11.08
N GLY A 79 -1.19 -0.10 10.84
CA GLY A 79 -0.13 0.64 11.53
C GLY A 79 1.29 0.14 11.25
N ILE A 80 1.47 -0.74 10.27
CA ILE A 80 2.79 -1.30 9.96
C ILE A 80 3.78 -0.22 9.54
N VAL A 81 5.06 -0.37 9.89
CA VAL A 81 6.15 0.52 9.43
C VAL A 81 7.14 -0.25 8.55
N ILE A 82 7.05 -0.06 7.23
CA ILE A 82 7.85 -0.73 6.20
C ILE A 82 8.18 0.24 5.05
N ASN A 83 8.77 1.38 5.40
CA ASN A 83 9.25 2.35 4.41
C ASN A 83 10.30 1.73 3.47
N LYS A 84 10.35 2.18 2.22
CA LYS A 84 11.27 1.72 1.17
C LYS A 84 11.12 0.24 0.78
N ILE A 85 9.99 -0.39 1.12
CA ILE A 85 9.72 -1.76 0.70
C ILE A 85 9.60 -1.86 -0.82
N ASP A 86 10.05 -2.98 -1.38
CA ASP A 86 9.77 -3.36 -2.76
C ASP A 86 8.67 -4.41 -2.80
N LEU A 87 7.51 -4.01 -3.33
CA LEU A 87 6.35 -4.85 -3.55
C LEU A 87 5.91 -4.78 -5.02
N GLU A 88 6.82 -4.52 -5.95
CA GLU A 88 6.49 -4.49 -7.37
C GLU A 88 5.81 -5.81 -7.82
N PHE A 89 4.66 -5.68 -8.48
CA PHE A 89 3.70 -6.77 -8.81
C PHE A 89 3.06 -7.48 -7.61
N GLY A 90 3.10 -6.91 -6.42
CA GLY A 90 2.45 -7.46 -5.23
C GLY A 90 0.93 -7.55 -5.39
N ASN A 91 0.33 -8.52 -4.69
CA ASN A 91 -1.11 -8.65 -4.55
C ASN A 91 -1.52 -8.29 -3.12
N MET A 92 -2.12 -7.11 -2.96
CA MET A 92 -2.61 -6.54 -1.70
C MET A 92 -4.14 -6.40 -1.71
N LYS A 93 -4.84 -7.22 -2.51
CA LYS A 93 -6.31 -7.19 -2.60
C LYS A 93 -6.92 -7.37 -1.22
N PHE A 94 -7.87 -6.51 -0.86
CA PHE A 94 -8.56 -6.55 0.44
C PHE A 94 -7.64 -6.47 1.67
N ALA A 95 -6.36 -6.11 1.52
CA ALA A 95 -5.46 -5.97 2.65
C ALA A 95 -5.86 -4.75 3.50
N ASN A 96 -5.72 -4.87 4.81
CA ASN A 96 -5.83 -3.73 5.71
C ASN A 96 -4.45 -3.10 5.91
N LEU A 97 -4.27 -1.87 5.46
CA LEU A 97 -3.06 -1.06 5.56
C LEU A 97 -3.39 0.30 6.20
N GLU A 98 -4.46 0.35 6.98
CA GLU A 98 -4.86 1.53 7.72
C GLU A 98 -3.72 2.01 8.64
N ASN A 99 -3.44 3.31 8.66
CA ASN A 99 -2.33 3.93 9.41
C ASN A 99 -0.91 3.45 9.01
N ALA A 100 -0.75 2.65 7.96
CA ALA A 100 0.55 2.10 7.56
C ALA A 100 1.55 3.19 7.14
N GLN A 101 2.83 3.00 7.46
CA GLN A 101 3.96 3.83 7.02
C GLN A 101 4.77 3.09 5.94
N ILE A 102 4.48 3.41 4.69
CA ILE A 102 4.98 2.77 3.46
C ILE A 102 5.55 3.83 2.50
N SER A 103 6.22 4.84 3.05
CA SER A 103 6.85 5.91 2.27
C SER A 103 8.06 5.40 1.48
N ASN A 104 8.35 6.03 0.34
CA ASN A 104 9.47 5.72 -0.54
C ASN A 104 9.44 4.27 -1.10
N ALA A 105 8.28 3.61 -1.10
CA ALA A 105 8.13 2.23 -1.51
C ALA A 105 8.09 2.08 -3.04
N ASN A 106 8.61 0.97 -3.55
CA ASN A 106 8.35 0.52 -4.91
C ASN A 106 7.06 -0.33 -4.90
N LEU A 107 5.97 0.24 -5.40
CA LEU A 107 4.65 -0.39 -5.45
C LEU A 107 4.16 -0.53 -6.91
N LYS A 108 5.06 -0.48 -7.90
CA LYS A 108 4.68 -0.54 -9.31
C LYS A 108 3.90 -1.82 -9.62
N ASN A 109 2.84 -1.70 -10.41
CA ASN A 109 1.99 -2.83 -10.83
C ASN A 109 1.34 -3.59 -9.65
N THR A 110 1.23 -2.99 -8.47
CA THR A 110 0.62 -3.65 -7.30
C THR A 110 -0.90 -3.66 -7.42
N ASN A 111 -1.53 -4.73 -6.93
CA ASN A 111 -2.98 -4.82 -6.87
C ASN A 111 -3.50 -4.48 -5.47
N PHE A 112 -4.05 -3.27 -5.31
CA PHE A 112 -4.72 -2.77 -4.11
C PHE A 112 -6.25 -2.78 -4.23
N PHE A 113 -6.83 -3.59 -5.13
CA PHE A 113 -8.29 -3.62 -5.31
C PHE A 113 -8.99 -3.85 -3.98
N ARG A 114 -9.85 -2.90 -3.60
CA ARG A 114 -10.58 -2.87 -2.32
C ARG A 114 -9.71 -2.98 -1.05
N ALA A 115 -8.43 -2.61 -1.11
CA ALA A 115 -7.61 -2.48 0.09
C ALA A 115 -8.05 -1.28 0.96
N ASN A 116 -7.70 -1.30 2.24
CA ASN A 116 -7.88 -0.17 3.15
C ASN A 116 -6.54 0.53 3.39
N LEU A 117 -6.36 1.73 2.84
CA LEU A 117 -5.20 2.61 3.01
C LEU A 117 -5.58 3.88 3.81
N TYR A 118 -6.65 3.82 4.61
CA TYR A 118 -7.09 4.94 5.43
C TYR A 118 -5.92 5.48 6.27
N ASN A 119 -5.65 6.78 6.18
CA ASN A 119 -4.56 7.45 6.92
C ASN A 119 -3.15 6.84 6.70
N ALA A 120 -2.94 6.10 5.60
CA ALA A 120 -1.63 5.54 5.27
C ALA A 120 -0.67 6.61 4.75
N ASN A 121 0.63 6.47 5.04
CA ASN A 121 1.68 7.31 4.51
C ASN A 121 2.41 6.62 3.36
N LEU A 122 2.17 7.10 2.14
CA LEU A 122 2.72 6.64 0.87
C LEU A 122 3.63 7.71 0.22
N GLU A 123 4.13 8.68 1.00
CA GLU A 123 4.94 9.80 0.49
C GLU A 123 6.15 9.28 -0.32
N ASN A 124 6.39 9.89 -1.49
CA ASN A 124 7.46 9.53 -2.43
C ASN A 124 7.42 8.09 -2.98
N SER A 125 6.33 7.35 -2.81
CA SER A 125 6.20 5.97 -3.32
C SER A 125 5.86 5.95 -4.82
N ASP A 126 6.27 4.87 -5.50
CA ASP A 126 5.97 4.64 -6.92
C ASP A 126 4.87 3.59 -7.07
N LEU A 127 3.65 4.04 -7.38
CA LEU A 127 2.45 3.23 -7.63
C LEU A 127 2.14 3.11 -9.14
N THR A 128 3.11 3.35 -10.03
CA THR A 128 2.88 3.31 -11.49
C THR A 128 2.18 2.01 -11.91
N ASN A 129 1.12 2.12 -12.73
CA ASN A 129 0.27 1.03 -13.22
C ASN A 129 -0.43 0.17 -12.15
N SER A 130 -0.52 0.64 -10.90
CA SER A 130 -1.21 -0.12 -9.85
C SER A 130 -2.73 -0.12 -10.04
N ASN A 131 -3.38 -1.21 -9.62
CA ASN A 131 -4.83 -1.25 -9.51
C ASN A 131 -5.24 -0.76 -8.11
N LEU A 132 -5.87 0.40 -8.03
CA LEU A 132 -6.39 1.04 -6.82
C LEU A 132 -7.92 1.20 -6.89
N GLU A 133 -8.60 0.40 -7.71
CA GLU A 133 -10.05 0.48 -7.85
C GLU A 133 -10.75 0.17 -6.52
N ARG A 134 -11.67 1.06 -6.13
CA ARG A 134 -12.43 0.97 -4.88
C ARG A 134 -11.58 0.87 -3.61
N VAL A 135 -10.34 1.36 -3.66
CA VAL A 135 -9.49 1.48 -2.47
C VAL A 135 -10.08 2.53 -1.52
N ASN A 136 -10.02 2.29 -0.21
CA ASN A 136 -10.21 3.36 0.76
C ASN A 136 -8.87 4.06 0.97
N ILE A 137 -8.72 5.31 0.53
CA ILE A 137 -7.48 6.07 0.68
C ILE A 137 -7.70 7.39 1.43
N GLU A 138 -8.86 7.56 2.06
CA GLU A 138 -9.18 8.80 2.78
C GLU A 138 -8.12 9.13 3.83
N ASN A 139 -7.78 10.41 3.95
CA ASN A 139 -6.70 10.94 4.82
C ASN A 139 -5.27 10.45 4.50
N ALA A 140 -5.04 9.67 3.44
CA ALA A 140 -3.68 9.21 3.13
C ALA A 140 -2.75 10.34 2.66
N ASN A 141 -1.45 10.14 2.87
CA ASN A 141 -0.41 11.02 2.33
C ASN A 141 0.22 10.40 1.07
N LEU A 142 -0.03 11.01 -0.09
CA LEU A 142 0.49 10.65 -1.40
C LEU A 142 1.40 11.74 -1.98
N LYS A 143 1.93 12.62 -1.13
CA LYS A 143 2.82 13.70 -1.55
C LYS A 143 4.01 13.15 -2.35
N ASN A 144 4.30 13.79 -3.49
CA ASN A 144 5.35 13.42 -4.45
C ASN A 144 5.25 11.98 -5.03
N SER A 145 4.14 11.26 -4.82
CA SER A 145 4.02 9.88 -5.27
C SER A 145 3.74 9.80 -6.77
N LYS A 146 4.22 8.73 -7.41
CA LYS A 146 3.97 8.47 -8.84
C LYS A 146 2.81 7.51 -8.97
N LEU A 147 1.71 7.95 -9.56
CA LEU A 147 0.48 7.16 -9.80
C LEU A 147 0.20 7.08 -11.31
N ASN A 148 1.27 7.13 -12.12
CA ASN A 148 1.17 7.16 -13.57
C ASN A 148 0.50 5.87 -14.07
N GLY A 149 -0.50 5.99 -14.95
CA GLY A 149 -1.21 4.82 -15.50
C GLY A 149 -2.00 3.99 -14.47
N ALA A 150 -2.11 4.44 -13.21
CA ALA A 150 -2.83 3.70 -12.17
C ALA A 150 -4.35 3.80 -12.34
N TYR A 151 -5.09 2.82 -11.80
CA TYR A 151 -6.53 2.67 -11.96
C TYR A 151 -7.27 3.01 -10.67
N PHE A 152 -8.16 4.00 -10.72
CA PHE A 152 -9.00 4.48 -9.63
C PHE A 152 -10.45 4.58 -10.11
N TYR A 153 -11.15 3.45 -10.09
CA TYR A 153 -12.59 3.45 -10.28
C TYR A 153 -13.31 3.67 -8.94
N GLY A 154 -14.08 4.75 -8.83
CA GLY A 154 -14.94 4.99 -7.68
C GLY A 154 -14.21 5.30 -6.37
N VAL A 155 -13.03 5.92 -6.42
CA VAL A 155 -12.19 6.19 -5.24
C VAL A 155 -12.52 7.57 -4.65
N ASN A 156 -12.62 7.65 -3.33
CA ASN A 156 -12.82 8.91 -2.63
C ASN A 156 -11.48 9.52 -2.21
N PHE A 157 -11.12 10.69 -2.74
CA PHE A 157 -9.88 11.39 -2.39
C PHE A 157 -10.05 12.44 -1.28
N ASN A 158 -11.15 12.40 -0.53
CA ASN A 158 -11.37 13.28 0.61
C ASN A 158 -10.15 13.30 1.55
N ASN A 159 -9.66 14.52 1.83
CA ASN A 159 -8.51 14.80 2.71
C ASN A 159 -7.19 14.10 2.33
N VAL A 160 -7.06 13.59 1.09
CA VAL A 160 -5.80 13.02 0.62
C VAL A 160 -4.81 14.15 0.34
N THR A 161 -3.58 14.00 0.84
CA THR A 161 -2.49 14.93 0.49
C THR A 161 -1.87 14.51 -0.83
N LEU A 162 -2.07 15.31 -1.89
CA LEU A 162 -1.59 15.01 -3.25
C LEU A 162 -0.46 15.94 -3.74
N TYR A 163 0.08 16.84 -2.91
CA TYR A 163 1.07 17.82 -3.35
C TYR A 163 2.20 17.21 -4.21
N ASN A 164 2.39 17.71 -5.43
CA ASN A 164 3.34 17.19 -6.44
C ASN A 164 3.16 15.70 -6.86
N ALA A 165 2.02 15.08 -6.58
CA ALA A 165 1.72 13.74 -7.07
C ALA A 165 1.51 13.75 -8.59
N SER A 166 1.86 12.65 -9.26
CA SER A 166 1.66 12.50 -10.70
C SER A 166 0.63 11.43 -11.01
N PHE A 167 -0.47 11.82 -11.63
CA PHE A 167 -1.52 10.96 -12.20
C PHE A 167 -1.42 10.89 -13.73
N TYR A 168 -0.23 11.06 -14.30
CA TYR A 168 -0.04 11.03 -15.76
C TYR A 168 -0.62 9.73 -16.35
N LYS A 169 -1.57 9.86 -17.29
CA LYS A 169 -2.30 8.73 -17.90
C LYS A 169 -3.10 7.85 -16.91
N ALA A 170 -3.38 8.30 -15.70
CA ALA A 170 -4.17 7.54 -14.74
C ALA A 170 -5.65 7.47 -15.16
N HIS A 171 -6.32 6.39 -14.77
CA HIS A 171 -7.75 6.18 -14.98
C HIS A 171 -8.50 6.55 -13.69
N LEU A 172 -9.24 7.65 -13.70
CA LEU A 172 -9.87 8.27 -12.53
C LEU A 172 -11.41 8.28 -12.61
N ALA A 173 -11.98 7.49 -13.52
CA ALA A 173 -13.43 7.41 -13.74
C ALA A 173 -14.21 7.12 -12.44
N GLY A 174 -15.15 7.99 -12.10
CA GLY A 174 -15.99 7.85 -10.89
C GLY A 174 -15.30 8.20 -9.57
N SER A 175 -14.03 8.63 -9.58
CA SER A 175 -13.32 9.06 -8.36
C SER A 175 -13.71 10.48 -7.96
N ASN A 176 -13.85 10.76 -6.67
CA ASN A 176 -14.27 12.07 -6.13
C ASN A 176 -13.06 12.88 -5.64
N PHE A 177 -12.89 14.11 -6.17
CA PHE A 177 -11.84 15.05 -5.76
C PHE A 177 -12.36 16.33 -5.09
N THR A 178 -13.64 16.34 -4.69
CA THR A 178 -14.26 17.52 -4.07
C THR A 178 -13.46 17.99 -2.86
N ASN A 179 -13.13 19.28 -2.80
CA ASN A 179 -12.35 19.91 -1.72
C ASN A 179 -10.92 19.40 -1.54
N VAL A 180 -10.33 18.77 -2.56
CA VAL A 180 -8.92 18.35 -2.54
C VAL A 180 -8.02 19.49 -3.01
N ASP A 181 -6.89 19.70 -2.34
CA ASP A 181 -5.83 20.60 -2.82
C ASP A 181 -5.02 19.90 -3.91
N LEU A 182 -5.14 20.37 -5.15
CA LEU A 182 -4.43 19.83 -6.30
C LEU A 182 -3.12 20.56 -6.62
N ASN A 183 -2.53 21.27 -5.65
CA ASN A 183 -1.30 22.02 -5.90
C ASN A 183 -0.15 21.15 -6.40
N GLY A 184 0.36 21.48 -7.59
CA GLY A 184 1.46 20.76 -8.23
C GLY A 184 1.08 19.39 -8.79
N VAL A 185 -0.19 19.00 -8.77
CA VAL A 185 -0.62 17.67 -9.25
C VAL A 185 -0.60 17.61 -10.77
N ASN A 186 0.00 16.56 -11.32
CA ASN A 186 0.04 16.33 -12.76
C ASN A 186 -1.06 15.36 -13.21
N PHE A 187 -2.06 15.86 -13.93
CA PHE A 187 -3.14 15.08 -14.56
C PHE A 187 -2.97 14.93 -16.08
N THR A 188 -1.79 15.20 -16.64
CA THR A 188 -1.59 15.12 -18.10
C THR A 188 -2.02 13.75 -18.63
N ASP A 189 -2.87 13.75 -19.66
CA ASP A 189 -3.49 12.57 -20.27
C ASP A 189 -4.30 11.66 -19.31
N ALA A 190 -4.62 12.11 -18.09
CA ALA A 190 -5.48 11.35 -17.18
C ALA A 190 -6.93 11.30 -17.71
N ILE A 191 -7.63 10.19 -17.45
CA ILE A 191 -9.00 9.95 -17.90
C ILE A 191 -9.95 10.09 -16.71
N PHE A 192 -10.82 11.09 -16.72
CA PHE A 192 -11.84 11.32 -15.68
C PHE A 192 -13.15 11.84 -16.29
N TYR A 193 -14.24 11.76 -15.51
CA TYR A 193 -15.51 12.38 -15.86
C TYR A 193 -15.64 13.73 -15.12
N VAL A 194 -16.12 14.77 -15.80
CA VAL A 194 -16.14 16.16 -15.30
C VAL A 194 -17.00 16.34 -14.04
N GLU A 195 -18.00 15.47 -13.83
CA GLU A 195 -18.94 15.52 -12.70
C GLU A 195 -18.28 15.30 -11.33
N ASN A 196 -17.02 14.87 -11.31
CA ASN A 196 -16.31 14.42 -10.12
C ASN A 196 -15.47 15.51 -9.40
N LEU A 197 -15.54 16.75 -9.88
CA LEU A 197 -14.57 17.80 -9.57
C LEU A 197 -15.08 18.95 -8.70
N GLY A 198 -16.35 18.91 -8.24
CA GLY A 198 -16.93 19.79 -7.22
C GLY A 198 -16.39 21.23 -7.12
N GLU A 199 -16.14 21.67 -5.87
CA GLU A 199 -15.47 22.95 -5.53
C GLU A 199 -13.94 22.80 -5.40
N THR A 200 -13.32 21.90 -6.17
CA THR A 200 -11.90 21.58 -6.06
C THR A 200 -11.00 22.78 -6.44
N ILE A 201 -9.86 22.92 -5.75
CA ILE A 201 -8.89 24.01 -5.96
C ILE A 201 -7.84 23.57 -6.99
N PHE A 202 -7.76 24.26 -8.14
CA PHE A 202 -6.91 23.91 -9.28
C PHE A 202 -5.69 24.83 -9.45
N LYS A 203 -4.85 24.97 -8.42
CA LYS A 203 -3.67 25.85 -8.48
C LYS A 203 -2.42 25.09 -8.91
N ASN A 204 -1.61 25.59 -9.82
CA ASN A 204 -0.32 25.02 -10.23
C ASN A 204 -0.39 23.54 -10.67
N CYS A 205 -1.57 23.02 -11.02
CA CYS A 205 -1.70 21.66 -11.56
C CYS A 205 -1.42 21.64 -13.07
N THR A 206 -1.31 20.46 -13.67
CA THR A 206 -1.16 20.33 -15.13
C THR A 206 -2.10 19.28 -15.69
N GLY A 207 -2.42 19.37 -16.99
CA GLY A 207 -3.23 18.35 -17.67
C GLY A 207 -4.74 18.51 -17.52
N PHE A 208 -5.19 19.68 -17.07
CA PHE A 208 -6.62 20.05 -17.03
C PHE A 208 -6.82 21.51 -17.42
N GLU A 209 -7.92 21.81 -18.10
CA GLU A 209 -8.22 23.16 -18.61
C GLU A 209 -8.38 24.21 -17.50
N ARG A 210 -8.79 23.79 -16.29
CA ARG A 210 -8.94 24.69 -15.13
C ARG A 210 -7.69 24.81 -14.27
N CYS A 211 -6.59 24.16 -14.63
CA CYS A 211 -5.34 24.36 -13.93
C CYS A 211 -4.79 25.76 -14.23
N GLU A 212 -4.80 26.62 -13.23
CA GLU A 212 -4.26 27.99 -13.28
C GLU A 212 -2.85 28.07 -12.67
#